data_AF-D8KAP0-F1
#
_entry.id   AF-D8KAP0-F1
#
_cell.length_a   1.000
_cell.length_b   1.000
_cell.length_c   1.000
_cell.angle_alpha   90.00
_cell.angle_beta   90.00
_cell.angle_gamma   90.00
#
_symmetry.space_group_name_H-M   'P 1'
#
loop_
_entity.id
_entity.type
_entity.pdbx_description
1 polymer ?
#
loop_
_entity_poly.entity_id
_entity_poly.type
_entity_poly.pdbx_seq_one_letter_code
_entity_poly.pdbx_strand_id
1 'polypeptide(L)'
;MGLFSGIKSTYKKSEAAVVVQNLLEHQARVGLFDLDPAKAANKFIELVWESKPDIFDGKFGQRPHKIAVAASALANATQVFDSGDLNGNAVVMSLGNILSELEKNGRLYPLNSLDHQLLEGAVAVFSEIAQEFEDSPLSNEIDELLGSEVGLTWEAWLTKFKEEAGVINPQLKTDDKGSSLIDFMEHEPLQRAHRDGVDPKSLAADFAAQFDITTFGQ
;
A
#
# COMPACT_ATOMS: atom_id res chain seq x y z
N MET A 1 -3.85 -41.01 16.74
CA MET A 1 -3.69 -39.59 16.32
C MET A 1 -4.99 -38.83 16.59
N GLY A 2 -5.37 -38.53 17.84
CA GLY A 2 -6.79 -38.20 18.17
C GLY A 2 -7.06 -36.80 18.72
N LEU A 3 -6.50 -36.44 19.88
CA LEU A 3 -6.94 -35.25 20.65
C LEU A 3 -5.94 -34.08 20.60
N PHE A 4 -4.64 -34.36 20.66
CA PHE A 4 -3.60 -33.33 20.68
C PHE A 4 -3.43 -32.58 19.34
N SER A 5 -3.82 -33.18 18.21
CA SER A 5 -3.79 -32.53 16.89
C SER A 5 -4.87 -31.45 16.78
N GLY A 6 -6.09 -31.76 17.27
CA GLY A 6 -7.23 -30.85 17.28
C GLY A 6 -6.99 -29.62 18.16
N ILE A 7 -6.52 -29.82 19.40
CA ILE A 7 -6.23 -28.73 20.34
C ILE A 7 -5.18 -27.75 19.76
N LYS A 8 -4.11 -28.28 19.15
CA LYS A 8 -3.10 -27.43 18.52
C LYS A 8 -3.66 -26.68 17.30
N SER A 9 -4.59 -27.29 16.53
CA SER A 9 -5.22 -26.65 15.36
C SER A 9 -6.09 -25.47 15.82
N THR A 10 -6.91 -25.68 16.85
CA THR A 10 -7.70 -24.60 17.48
C THR A 10 -6.82 -23.45 17.98
N TYR A 11 -5.72 -23.74 18.68
CA TYR A 11 -4.80 -22.70 19.14
C TYR A 11 -4.23 -21.85 17.99
N LYS A 12 -3.82 -22.50 16.89
CA LYS A 12 -3.27 -21.80 15.72
C LYS A 12 -4.31 -20.96 14.97
N LYS A 13 -5.54 -21.47 14.86
CA LYS A 13 -6.68 -20.69 14.37
C LYS A 13 -6.87 -19.42 15.20
N SER A 14 -6.87 -19.54 16.53
CA SER A 14 -7.00 -18.39 17.43
C SER A 14 -5.84 -17.40 17.30
N GLU A 15 -4.59 -17.86 17.20
CA GLU A 15 -3.44 -16.95 17.01
C GLU A 15 -3.56 -16.10 15.73
N ALA A 16 -3.98 -16.71 14.62
CA ALA A 16 -4.19 -15.99 13.36
C ALA A 16 -5.44 -15.10 13.42
N ALA A 17 -6.52 -15.55 14.06
CA ALA A 17 -7.73 -14.75 14.26
C ALA A 17 -7.46 -13.48 15.06
N VAL A 18 -6.58 -13.53 16.07
CA VAL A 18 -6.19 -12.33 16.83
C VAL A 18 -5.46 -11.31 15.95
N VAL A 19 -4.61 -11.76 15.02
CA VAL A 19 -3.93 -10.85 14.07
C VAL A 19 -4.96 -10.14 13.20
N VAL A 20 -5.89 -10.89 12.61
CA VAL A 20 -6.96 -10.34 11.76
C VAL A 20 -7.88 -9.40 12.56
N GLN A 21 -8.30 -9.82 13.76
CA GLN A 21 -9.15 -9.02 14.64
C GLN A 21 -8.50 -7.67 14.96
N ASN A 22 -7.22 -7.66 15.34
CA ASN A 22 -6.54 -6.41 15.69
C ASN A 22 -6.51 -5.42 14.51
N LEU A 23 -6.35 -5.91 13.28
CA LEU A 23 -6.38 -5.08 12.08
C LEU A 23 -7.79 -4.54 11.81
N LEU A 24 -8.81 -5.39 11.90
CA LEU A 24 -10.20 -4.98 11.71
C LEU A 24 -10.68 -4.03 12.80
N GLU A 25 -10.24 -4.21 14.04
CA GLU A 25 -10.50 -3.25 15.13
C GLU A 25 -9.90 -1.88 14.84
N HIS A 26 -8.70 -1.83 14.25
CA HIS A 26 -8.13 -0.56 13.82
C HIS A 26 -9.02 0.10 12.76
N GLN A 27 -9.49 -0.64 11.76
CA GLN A 27 -10.38 -0.10 10.72
C GLN A 27 -11.73 0.34 11.30
N ALA A 28 -12.30 -0.43 12.23
CA ALA A 28 -13.56 -0.09 12.89
C ALA A 28 -13.45 1.20 13.70
N ARG A 29 -12.32 1.41 14.41
CA ARG A 29 -12.09 2.63 15.21
C ARG A 29 -12.06 3.91 14.36
N VAL A 30 -11.61 3.81 13.11
CA VAL A 30 -11.59 4.94 12.16
C VAL A 30 -12.86 5.02 11.30
N GLY A 31 -13.87 4.19 11.58
CA GLY A 31 -15.16 4.21 10.89
C GLY A 31 -15.16 3.55 9.51
N LEU A 32 -14.13 2.75 9.19
CA LEU A 32 -13.98 2.07 7.90
C LEU A 32 -14.47 0.62 7.91
N PHE A 33 -14.96 0.11 9.05
CA PHE A 33 -15.47 -1.25 9.19
C PHE A 33 -16.66 -1.26 10.14
N ASP A 34 -17.78 -1.86 9.74
CA ASP A 34 -19.05 -1.81 10.48
C ASP A 34 -19.46 -3.15 11.12
N LEU A 35 -18.78 -4.24 10.78
CA LEU A 35 -19.01 -5.55 11.39
C LEU A 35 -18.29 -5.69 12.73
N ASP A 36 -18.69 -6.71 13.50
CA ASP A 36 -17.97 -7.14 14.71
C ASP A 36 -16.59 -7.71 14.33
N PRO A 37 -15.47 -7.07 14.70
CA PRO A 37 -14.12 -7.48 14.27
C PRO A 37 -13.75 -8.90 14.71
N ALA A 38 -14.15 -9.31 15.92
CA ALA A 38 -13.82 -10.61 16.46
C ALA A 38 -14.61 -11.72 15.74
N LYS A 39 -15.90 -11.50 15.47
CA LYS A 39 -16.71 -12.46 14.71
C LYS A 39 -16.25 -12.57 13.25
N ALA A 40 -15.97 -11.45 12.60
CA ALA A 40 -15.48 -11.42 11.24
C ALA A 40 -14.13 -12.16 11.11
N ALA A 41 -13.17 -11.85 12.00
CA ALA A 41 -11.86 -12.50 12.01
C ALA A 41 -11.96 -14.03 12.17
N ASN A 42 -12.77 -14.51 13.11
CA ASN A 42 -12.99 -15.95 13.28
C ASN A 42 -13.60 -16.58 12.02
N LYS A 43 -14.55 -15.89 11.38
CA LYS A 43 -15.18 -16.39 10.15
C LYS A 43 -14.21 -16.46 8.98
N PHE A 44 -13.37 -15.44 8.78
CA PHE A 44 -12.37 -15.44 7.71
C PHE A 44 -11.32 -16.54 7.90
N ILE A 45 -10.87 -16.76 9.13
CA ILE A 45 -9.96 -17.86 9.45
C ILE A 45 -10.63 -19.21 9.20
N GLU A 46 -11.90 -19.37 9.55
CA GLU A 46 -12.64 -20.60 9.29
C GLU A 46 -12.74 -20.90 7.79
N LEU A 47 -13.14 -19.91 6.99
CA LEU A 47 -13.27 -20.03 5.53
C LEU A 47 -11.96 -20.46 4.86
N VAL A 48 -10.84 -19.81 5.20
CA VAL A 48 -9.55 -20.18 4.60
C VAL A 48 -9.12 -21.59 5.02
N TRP A 49 -9.40 -21.98 6.26
CA TRP A 49 -9.05 -23.31 6.77
C TRP A 49 -9.86 -24.42 6.10
N GLU A 50 -11.14 -24.17 5.84
CA GLU A 50 -12.02 -25.10 5.14
C GLU A 50 -11.64 -25.23 3.66
N SER A 51 -11.07 -24.17 3.05
CA SER A 51 -10.63 -24.22 1.65
C SER A 51 -9.47 -25.17 1.39
N LYS A 52 -8.50 -25.27 2.33
CA LYS A 52 -7.28 -26.10 2.19
C LYS A 52 -6.86 -26.69 3.54
N PRO A 53 -7.67 -27.58 4.15
CA PRO A 53 -7.45 -28.05 5.52
C PRO A 53 -6.11 -28.76 5.71
N ASP A 54 -5.64 -29.50 4.70
CA ASP A 54 -4.38 -30.24 4.81
C ASP A 54 -3.15 -29.32 4.92
N ILE A 55 -3.22 -28.12 4.34
CA ILE A 55 -2.18 -27.10 4.45
C ILE A 55 -2.20 -26.46 5.83
N PHE A 56 -3.36 -25.96 6.26
CA PHE A 56 -3.46 -25.17 7.50
C PHE A 56 -3.40 -26.04 8.77
N ASP A 57 -3.85 -27.30 8.72
CA ASP A 57 -3.67 -28.25 9.83
C ASP A 57 -2.23 -28.76 9.97
N GLY A 58 -1.37 -28.49 8.98
CA GLY A 58 0.03 -28.91 8.94
C GLY A 58 0.20 -30.41 8.70
N LYS A 59 -0.68 -31.05 7.93
CA LYS A 59 -0.54 -32.48 7.60
C LYS A 59 0.72 -32.78 6.78
N PHE A 60 1.20 -31.79 6.03
CA PHE A 60 2.39 -31.91 5.17
C PHE A 60 3.69 -31.40 5.82
N GLY A 61 3.72 -31.22 7.14
CA GLY A 61 4.95 -30.86 7.86
C GLY A 61 4.75 -29.71 8.85
N GLN A 62 5.38 -28.57 8.59
CA GLN A 62 5.26 -27.42 9.48
C GLN A 62 3.94 -26.68 9.22
N ARG A 63 3.34 -26.21 10.32
CA ARG A 63 2.16 -25.35 10.23
C ARG A 63 2.59 -23.94 9.83
N PRO A 64 1.78 -23.26 9.01
CA PRO A 64 2.10 -21.90 8.62
C PRO A 64 2.18 -20.96 9.82
N HIS A 65 3.04 -19.95 9.71
CA HIS A 65 3.13 -18.83 10.60
C HIS A 65 1.83 -18.03 10.61
N LYS A 66 1.42 -17.54 11.78
CA LYS A 66 0.13 -16.83 11.97
C LYS A 66 -0.07 -15.64 11.04
N ILE A 67 1.02 -14.94 10.66
CA ILE A 67 0.95 -13.79 9.74
C ILE A 67 0.62 -14.21 8.30
N ALA A 68 1.17 -15.35 7.85
CA ALA A 68 0.87 -15.90 6.54
C ALA A 68 -0.57 -16.41 6.48
N VAL A 69 -1.03 -17.07 7.55
CA VAL A 69 -2.45 -17.47 7.68
C VAL A 69 -3.38 -16.25 7.65
N ALA A 70 -3.04 -15.20 8.40
CA ALA A 70 -3.85 -13.98 8.43
C ALA A 70 -3.91 -13.29 7.06
N ALA A 71 -2.78 -13.19 6.35
CA ALA A 71 -2.73 -12.65 4.99
C ALA A 71 -3.60 -13.48 4.03
N SER A 72 -3.46 -14.83 4.05
CA SER A 72 -4.29 -15.71 3.22
C SER A 72 -5.78 -15.60 3.56
N ALA A 73 -6.13 -15.46 4.84
CA ALA A 73 -7.52 -15.31 5.27
C ALA A 73 -8.13 -13.98 4.79
N LEU A 74 -7.39 -12.88 4.91
CA LEU A 74 -7.82 -11.58 4.39
C LEU A 74 -7.94 -11.60 2.87
N ALA A 75 -6.95 -12.15 2.15
CA ALA A 75 -6.99 -12.30 0.71
C ALA A 75 -8.14 -13.20 0.22
N ASN A 76 -8.56 -14.20 1.00
CA ASN A 76 -9.76 -14.97 0.67
C ASN A 76 -11.04 -14.18 0.98
N ALA A 77 -11.04 -13.42 2.08
CA ALA A 77 -12.19 -12.63 2.50
C ALA A 77 -12.50 -11.48 1.54
N THR A 78 -11.52 -10.92 0.82
CA THR A 78 -11.79 -9.88 -0.20
C THR A 78 -12.77 -10.37 -1.28
N GLN A 79 -12.77 -11.67 -1.59
CA GLN A 79 -13.66 -12.26 -2.59
C GLN A 79 -15.11 -12.45 -2.11
N VAL A 80 -15.37 -12.22 -0.82
CA VAL A 80 -16.71 -12.38 -0.21
C VAL A 80 -17.54 -11.10 -0.34
N PHE A 81 -16.89 -9.95 -0.53
CA PHE A 81 -17.52 -8.65 -0.59
C PHE A 81 -17.66 -8.17 -2.03
N ASP A 82 -18.73 -7.42 -2.30
CA ASP A 82 -18.90 -6.74 -3.58
C ASP A 82 -17.91 -5.57 -3.71
N SER A 83 -17.62 -5.19 -4.96
CA SER A 83 -16.77 -4.01 -5.22
C SER A 83 -17.39 -2.75 -4.60
N GLY A 84 -16.57 -1.96 -3.89
CA GLY A 84 -17.00 -0.75 -3.20
C GLY A 84 -17.66 -0.97 -1.83
N ASP A 85 -17.82 -2.22 -1.37
CA ASP A 85 -18.30 -2.51 -0.03
C ASP A 85 -17.33 -1.97 1.03
N LEU A 86 -17.88 -1.28 2.04
CA LEU A 86 -17.10 -0.66 3.12
C LEU A 86 -16.21 -1.68 3.86
N ASN A 87 -16.78 -2.84 4.20
CA ASN A 87 -16.05 -3.89 4.90
C ASN A 87 -15.03 -4.57 4.01
N GLY A 88 -15.37 -4.79 2.73
CA GLY A 88 -14.44 -5.24 1.71
C GLY A 88 -13.20 -4.36 1.63
N ASN A 89 -13.39 -3.04 1.57
CA ASN A 89 -12.29 -2.06 1.55
C ASN A 89 -11.42 -2.15 2.81
N ALA A 90 -12.03 -2.26 4.00
CA ALA A 90 -11.27 -2.45 5.24
C ALA A 90 -10.48 -3.77 5.30
N VAL A 91 -11.00 -4.84 4.69
CA VAL A 91 -10.29 -6.12 4.54
C VAL A 91 -9.08 -5.95 3.61
N VAL A 92 -9.24 -5.27 2.46
CA VAL A 92 -8.14 -4.97 1.53
C VAL A 92 -7.07 -4.12 2.21
N MET A 93 -7.45 -3.06 2.93
CA MET A 93 -6.50 -2.22 3.69
C MET A 93 -5.76 -3.04 4.76
N SER A 94 -6.47 -3.93 5.45
CA SER A 94 -5.86 -4.81 6.46
C SER A 94 -4.86 -5.78 5.84
N LEU A 95 -5.16 -6.31 4.65
CA LEU A 95 -4.22 -7.13 3.88
C LEU A 95 -2.97 -6.31 3.50
N GLY A 96 -3.16 -5.11 2.94
CA GLY A 96 -2.07 -4.20 2.59
C GLY A 96 -1.16 -3.88 3.79
N ASN A 97 -1.72 -3.69 4.98
CA ASN A 97 -0.95 -3.49 6.21
C ASN A 97 -0.06 -4.68 6.56
N ILE A 98 -0.55 -5.91 6.41
CA ILE A 98 0.29 -7.11 6.62
C ILE A 98 1.41 -7.17 5.57
N LEU A 99 1.09 -6.92 4.30
CA LEU A 99 2.07 -7.00 3.22
C LEU A 99 3.16 -5.93 3.38
N SER A 100 2.80 -4.70 3.75
CA SER A 100 3.78 -3.62 4.02
C SER A 100 4.64 -3.92 5.25
N GLU A 101 4.08 -4.52 6.30
CA GLU A 101 4.86 -4.99 7.46
C GLU A 101 5.87 -6.06 7.05
N LEU A 102 5.46 -7.01 6.21
CA LEU A 102 6.34 -8.08 5.72
C LEU A 102 7.40 -7.57 4.73
N GLU A 103 7.09 -6.56 3.93
CA GLU A 103 8.07 -5.91 3.07
C GLU A 103 9.20 -5.27 3.90
N LYS A 104 8.84 -4.55 4.97
CA LYS A 104 9.81 -3.84 5.83
C LYS A 104 10.53 -4.76 6.81
N ASN A 105 9.80 -5.69 7.42
CA ASN A 105 10.25 -6.47 8.57
C ASN A 105 10.27 -7.99 8.32
N GLY A 106 9.94 -8.46 7.12
CA GLY A 106 9.78 -9.88 6.79
C GLY A 106 10.97 -10.76 7.19
N ARG A 107 12.20 -10.25 7.06
CA ARG A 107 13.44 -10.94 7.47
C ARG A 107 13.53 -11.28 8.96
N LEU A 108 12.75 -10.60 9.80
CA LEU A 108 12.71 -10.81 11.25
C LEU A 108 11.72 -11.91 11.64
N TYR A 109 10.84 -12.32 10.73
CA TYR A 109 9.89 -13.40 10.95
C TYR A 109 10.52 -14.75 10.58
N PRO A 110 10.32 -15.79 11.39
CA PRO A 110 10.81 -17.14 11.09
C PRO A 110 9.89 -17.84 10.07
N LEU A 111 9.76 -17.26 8.87
CA LEU A 111 8.92 -17.78 7.78
C LEU A 111 9.61 -18.96 7.10
N ASN A 112 8.83 -19.98 6.74
CA ASN A 112 9.30 -21.10 5.95
C ASN A 112 8.80 -21.02 4.49
N SER A 113 9.17 -21.99 3.66
CA SER A 113 8.76 -22.03 2.26
C SER A 113 7.25 -22.07 2.05
N LEU A 114 6.51 -22.73 2.95
CA LEU A 114 5.05 -22.77 2.89
C LEU A 114 4.45 -21.38 3.18
N ASP A 115 5.00 -20.66 4.15
CA ASP A 115 4.59 -19.29 4.43
C ASP A 115 4.82 -18.37 3.24
N HIS A 116 5.98 -18.48 2.58
CA HIS A 116 6.28 -17.70 1.38
C HIS A 116 5.27 -17.98 0.25
N GLN A 117 4.92 -19.25 0.00
CA GLN A 117 3.90 -19.58 -1.00
C GLN A 117 2.51 -19.02 -0.66
N LEU A 118 2.12 -19.06 0.61
CA LEU A 118 0.86 -18.47 1.06
C LEU A 118 0.83 -16.94 0.92
N LEU A 119 1.97 -16.30 1.19
CA LEU A 119 2.15 -14.86 1.05
C LEU A 119 2.19 -14.44 -0.42
N GLU A 120 2.86 -15.18 -1.30
CA GLU A 120 2.83 -14.95 -2.75
C GLU A 120 1.40 -14.96 -3.28
N GLY A 121 0.58 -15.92 -2.85
CA GLY A 121 -0.84 -15.95 -3.20
C GLY A 121 -1.63 -14.74 -2.68
N ALA A 122 -1.34 -14.28 -1.47
CA ALA A 122 -1.98 -13.09 -0.90
C ALA A 122 -1.56 -11.79 -1.61
N VAL A 123 -0.27 -11.69 -1.99
CA VAL A 123 0.26 -10.58 -2.81
C VAL A 123 -0.41 -10.57 -4.17
N ALA A 124 -0.55 -11.71 -4.85
CA ALA A 124 -1.20 -11.78 -6.16
C ALA A 124 -2.64 -11.23 -6.12
N VAL A 125 -3.43 -11.64 -5.13
CA VAL A 125 -4.80 -11.12 -4.93
C VAL A 125 -4.78 -9.61 -4.66
N PHE A 126 -3.87 -9.13 -3.82
CA PHE A 126 -3.77 -7.69 -3.53
C PHE A 126 -3.38 -6.89 -4.76
N SER A 127 -2.43 -7.38 -5.56
CA SER A 127 -1.99 -6.73 -6.80
C SER A 127 -3.10 -6.66 -7.85
N GLU A 128 -3.92 -7.71 -7.97
CA GLU A 128 -5.09 -7.71 -8.87
C GLU A 128 -6.09 -6.62 -8.46
N ILE A 129 -6.43 -6.53 -7.17
CA ILE A 129 -7.33 -5.50 -6.64
C ILE A 129 -6.73 -4.09 -6.83
N ALA A 130 -5.43 -3.92 -6.59
CA ALA A 130 -4.75 -2.64 -6.77
C ALA A 130 -4.78 -2.18 -8.23
N GLN A 131 -4.55 -3.11 -9.17
CA GLN A 131 -4.64 -2.83 -10.61
C GLN A 131 -6.06 -2.47 -11.03
N GLU A 132 -7.08 -3.20 -10.56
CA GLU A 132 -8.48 -2.88 -10.84
C GLU A 132 -8.87 -1.48 -10.33
N PHE A 133 -8.34 -1.08 -9.17
CA PHE A 133 -8.55 0.25 -8.64
C PHE A 133 -7.86 1.32 -9.50
N GLU A 134 -6.60 1.11 -9.89
CA GLU A 134 -5.83 2.03 -10.75
C GLU A 134 -6.51 2.24 -12.11
N ASP A 135 -7.06 1.17 -12.68
CA ASP A 135 -7.80 1.22 -13.95
C ASP A 135 -9.21 1.84 -13.81
N SER A 136 -9.67 2.15 -12.59
CA SER A 136 -11.01 2.66 -12.34
C SER A 136 -11.15 4.16 -12.61
N PRO A 137 -12.33 4.64 -13.04
CA PRO A 137 -12.61 6.08 -13.16
C PRO A 137 -12.40 6.83 -11.84
N LEU A 138 -12.67 6.17 -10.70
CA LEU A 138 -12.49 6.75 -9.38
C LEU A 138 -11.02 7.07 -9.07
N SER A 139 -10.05 6.29 -9.56
CA SER A 139 -8.63 6.62 -9.39
C SER A 139 -8.30 7.95 -10.07
N ASN A 140 -8.77 8.14 -11.31
CA ASN A 140 -8.58 9.39 -12.04
C ASN A 140 -9.28 10.57 -11.33
N GLU A 141 -10.50 10.37 -10.83
CA GLU A 141 -11.24 11.39 -10.07
C GLU A 141 -10.55 11.75 -8.74
N ILE A 142 -9.95 10.77 -8.04
CA ILE A 142 -9.17 10.99 -6.82
C ILE A 142 -7.88 11.75 -7.15
N ASP A 143 -7.18 11.40 -8.23
CA ASP A 143 -5.98 12.11 -8.67
C ASP A 143 -6.28 13.56 -9.09
N GLU A 144 -7.45 13.80 -9.67
CA GLU A 144 -7.97 15.13 -9.99
C GLU A 144 -8.41 15.91 -8.74
N LEU A 145 -9.10 15.27 -7.78
CA LEU A 145 -9.63 15.89 -6.56
C LEU A 145 -8.57 16.15 -5.48
N LEU A 146 -7.64 15.22 -5.28
CA LEU A 146 -6.56 15.36 -4.31
C LEU A 146 -5.44 16.25 -4.83
N GLY A 147 -5.47 16.64 -6.10
CA GLY A 147 -4.37 17.34 -6.74
C GLY A 147 -3.12 16.45 -6.68
N SER A 148 -2.95 15.60 -7.69
CA SER A 148 -1.78 14.77 -7.97
C SER A 148 -0.40 15.42 -7.74
N GLU A 149 0.01 15.62 -6.49
CA GLU A 149 1.33 16.18 -6.14
C GLU A 149 2.09 15.21 -5.22
N VAL A 150 1.39 14.31 -4.50
CA VAL A 150 1.99 13.25 -3.66
C VAL A 150 2.02 11.94 -4.45
N GLY A 151 3.22 11.48 -4.83
CA GLY A 151 3.41 10.22 -5.55
C GLY A 151 3.77 10.36 -7.04
N LEU A 152 3.90 11.59 -7.55
CA LEU A 152 4.46 11.81 -8.89
C LEU A 152 5.84 11.16 -9.00
N THR A 153 6.14 10.56 -10.15
CA THR A 153 7.52 10.20 -10.49
C THR A 153 8.37 11.47 -10.51
N TRP A 154 9.67 11.36 -10.25
CA TRP A 154 10.60 12.49 -10.27
C TRP A 154 10.48 13.32 -11.57
N GLU A 155 10.35 12.66 -12.71
CA GLU A 155 10.23 13.33 -14.01
C GLU A 155 8.92 14.11 -14.16
N ALA A 156 7.79 13.53 -13.70
CA ALA A 156 6.49 14.21 -13.74
C ALA A 156 6.45 15.39 -12.75
N TRP A 157 7.03 15.20 -11.56
CA TRP A 157 7.16 16.25 -10.55
C TRP A 157 8.03 17.41 -11.05
N LEU A 158 9.19 17.12 -11.65
CA LEU A 158 10.10 18.12 -12.19
C LEU A 158 9.50 18.86 -13.38
N THR A 159 8.72 18.17 -14.22
CA THR A 159 8.02 18.81 -15.35
C THR A 159 7.02 19.86 -14.86
N LYS A 160 6.17 19.49 -13.89
CA LYS A 160 5.22 20.43 -13.28
C LYS A 160 5.92 21.61 -12.60
N PHE A 161 7.02 21.36 -11.88
CA PHE A 161 7.84 22.41 -11.27
C PHE A 161 8.34 23.42 -12.31
N LYS A 162 8.87 22.95 -13.46
CA LYS A 162 9.36 23.82 -14.53
C LYS A 162 8.25 24.64 -15.19
N GLU A 163 7.09 24.03 -15.42
CA GLU A 163 5.94 24.69 -16.02
C GLU A 163 5.49 25.86 -15.13
N GLU A 164 5.30 25.62 -13.83
CA GLU A 164 4.85 26.64 -12.89
C GLU A 164 5.92 27.74 -12.70
N ALA A 165 7.20 27.34 -12.58
CA ALA A 165 8.30 28.30 -12.46
C ALA A 165 8.42 29.18 -13.71
N GLY A 166 8.15 28.63 -14.90
CA GLY A 166 8.15 29.36 -16.17
C GLY A 166 6.94 30.29 -16.37
N VAL A 167 5.81 30.00 -15.73
CA VAL A 167 4.64 30.89 -15.69
C VAL A 167 4.96 32.14 -14.84
N ILE A 168 5.64 31.95 -13.72
CA ILE A 168 5.92 33.02 -12.75
C ILE A 168 7.16 33.82 -13.14
N ASN A 169 8.21 33.16 -13.62
CA ASN A 169 9.42 33.79 -14.12
C ASN A 169 9.68 33.38 -15.59
N PRO A 170 9.43 34.29 -16.55
CA PRO A 170 9.61 34.01 -17.98
C PRO A 170 11.02 33.54 -18.38
N GLN A 171 12.04 33.79 -17.55
CA GLN A 171 13.42 33.33 -17.80
C GLN A 171 13.60 31.84 -17.53
N LEU A 172 12.74 31.24 -16.71
CA LEU A 172 12.73 29.82 -16.37
C LEU A 172 11.85 28.97 -17.30
N LYS A 173 11.19 29.63 -18.27
CA LYS A 173 10.29 28.98 -19.22
C LYS A 173 11.02 27.92 -20.04
N THR A 174 10.37 26.78 -20.25
CA THR A 174 10.85 25.71 -21.13
C THR A 174 10.88 26.19 -22.58
N ASP A 175 11.95 25.80 -23.30
CA ASP A 175 12.09 26.03 -24.73
C ASP A 175 11.24 25.04 -25.57
N ASP A 176 11.25 25.20 -26.90
CA ASP A 176 10.51 24.35 -27.84
C ASP A 176 10.97 22.87 -27.82
N LYS A 177 12.03 22.55 -27.08
CA LYS A 177 12.56 21.19 -26.86
C LYS A 177 12.31 20.69 -25.43
N GLY A 178 11.59 21.44 -24.59
CA GLY A 178 11.28 21.10 -23.20
C GLY A 178 12.43 21.35 -22.21
N SER A 179 13.51 22.02 -22.63
CA SER A 179 14.66 22.34 -21.77
C SER A 179 14.45 23.68 -21.07
N SER A 180 14.81 23.76 -19.79
CA SER A 180 14.76 24.99 -18.97
C SER A 180 16.13 25.26 -18.34
N LEU A 181 16.38 26.48 -17.88
CA LEU A 181 17.56 26.79 -17.05
C LEU A 181 17.65 25.87 -15.81
N ILE A 182 16.50 25.38 -15.33
CA ILE A 182 16.40 24.43 -14.22
C ILE A 182 17.10 23.10 -14.54
N ASP A 183 17.24 22.72 -15.83
CA ASP A 183 17.97 21.51 -16.25
C ASP A 183 19.48 21.60 -16.04
N PHE A 184 20.01 22.83 -15.95
CA PHE A 184 21.43 23.07 -15.76
C PHE A 184 21.77 23.36 -14.29
N MET A 185 20.78 23.27 -13.39
CA MET A 185 20.96 23.44 -11.94
C MET A 185 21.27 22.12 -11.24
N GLU A 186 21.84 22.20 -10.03
CA GLU A 186 21.93 21.04 -9.16
C GLU A 186 20.54 20.58 -8.71
N HIS A 187 20.21 19.31 -8.97
CA HIS A 187 18.88 18.77 -8.65
C HIS A 187 18.76 18.21 -7.24
N GLU A 188 19.86 18.06 -6.47
CA GLU A 188 19.84 17.52 -5.11
C GLU A 188 18.81 18.20 -4.17
N PRO A 189 18.69 19.55 -4.13
CA PRO A 189 17.66 20.21 -3.33
C PRO A 189 16.24 19.88 -3.79
N LEU A 190 16.01 19.80 -5.09
CA LEU A 190 14.69 19.49 -5.68
C LEU A 190 14.33 18.01 -5.50
N GLN A 191 15.30 17.09 -5.65
CA GLN A 191 15.14 15.66 -5.39
C GLN A 191 14.83 15.40 -3.92
N ARG A 192 15.43 16.19 -3.01
CA ARG A 192 15.07 16.15 -1.59
C ARG A 192 13.64 16.61 -1.35
N ALA A 193 13.23 17.72 -1.96
CA ALA A 193 11.86 18.23 -1.85
C ALA A 193 10.83 17.23 -2.40
N HIS A 194 11.13 16.57 -3.52
CA HIS A 194 10.33 15.49 -4.09
C HIS A 194 10.21 14.30 -3.13
N ARG A 195 11.33 13.84 -2.57
CA ARG A 195 11.34 12.74 -1.59
C ARG A 195 10.55 13.09 -0.32
N ASP A 196 10.57 14.35 0.07
CA ASP A 196 9.86 14.85 1.25
C ASP A 196 8.37 15.16 0.96
N GLY A 197 7.90 14.91 -0.28
CA GLY A 197 6.50 15.05 -0.67
C GLY A 197 6.03 16.50 -0.81
N VAL A 198 6.96 17.43 -1.08
CA VAL A 198 6.67 18.85 -1.24
C VAL A 198 5.94 19.08 -2.56
N ASP A 199 4.89 19.90 -2.53
CA ASP A 199 4.15 20.33 -3.71
C ASP A 199 5.08 21.10 -4.69
N PRO A 200 5.28 20.62 -5.94
CA PRO A 200 6.14 21.26 -6.92
C PRO A 200 5.64 22.65 -7.30
N LYS A 201 4.34 22.94 -7.26
CA LYS A 201 3.82 24.26 -7.63
C LYS A 201 4.12 25.31 -6.57
N SER A 202 3.83 25.01 -5.31
CA SER A 202 4.19 25.88 -4.19
C SER A 202 5.69 26.16 -4.17
N LEU A 203 6.52 25.13 -4.34
CA LEU A 203 7.97 25.31 -4.35
C LEU A 203 8.46 26.10 -5.57
N ALA A 204 7.86 25.86 -6.75
CA ALA A 204 8.17 26.60 -7.97
C ALA A 204 7.84 28.09 -7.83
N ALA A 205 6.73 28.42 -7.16
CA ALA A 205 6.36 29.81 -6.90
C ALA A 205 7.38 30.53 -6.00
N ASP A 206 7.77 29.89 -4.90
CA ASP A 206 8.79 30.43 -3.99
C ASP A 206 10.15 30.57 -4.69
N PHE A 207 10.54 29.54 -5.45
CA PHE A 207 11.78 29.51 -6.21
C PHE A 207 11.81 30.60 -7.28
N ALA A 208 10.79 30.68 -8.13
CA ALA A 208 10.72 31.63 -9.24
C ALA A 208 10.67 33.08 -8.77
N ALA A 209 10.06 33.36 -7.61
CA ALA A 209 10.03 34.68 -6.99
C ALA A 209 11.40 35.11 -6.43
N GLN A 210 12.24 34.16 -6.02
CA GLN A 210 13.57 34.41 -5.45
C GLN A 210 14.70 34.28 -6.47
N PHE A 211 14.41 33.73 -7.66
CA PHE A 211 15.41 33.48 -8.69
C PHE A 211 15.88 34.77 -9.37
N ASP A 212 17.15 35.11 -9.19
CA ASP A 212 17.82 36.24 -9.85
C ASP A 212 18.97 35.74 -10.74
N ILE A 213 18.78 35.84 -12.05
CA ILE A 213 19.75 35.42 -13.07
C ILE A 213 21.10 36.15 -12.97
N THR A 214 21.14 37.32 -12.31
CA THR A 214 22.39 38.09 -12.14
C THR A 214 23.34 37.51 -11.09
N THR A 215 22.85 36.59 -10.24
CA THR A 215 23.66 35.85 -9.26
C THR A 215 24.11 34.47 -9.76
N PHE A 216 23.67 34.07 -10.95
CA PHE A 216 23.94 32.75 -11.50
C PHE A 216 25.35 32.70 -12.14
N GLY A 217 26.32 32.12 -11.43
CA GLY A 217 27.70 31.91 -11.93
C GLY A 217 28.80 32.80 -11.32
N GLN A 218 28.56 33.43 -10.16
CA GLN A 218 29.62 34.02 -9.32
C GLN A 218 30.18 33.02 -8.31
#